data_AF-A0A7R9ZLG0-F1
#
_entry.id   AF-A0A7R9ZLG0-F1
#
_cell.length_a   1.000
_cell.length_b   1.000
_cell.length_c   1.000
_cell.angle_alpha   90.00
_cell.angle_beta   90.00
_cell.angle_gamma   90.00
#
_symmetry.space_group_name_H-M   'P 1'
#
loop_
_entity.id
_entity.type
_entity.pdbx_description
1 polymer ?
#
loop_
_entity_poly.entity_id
_entity_poly.type
_entity_poly.pdbx_seq_one_letter_code
_entity_poly.pdbx_strand_id
1 'polypeptide(L)'
;MMKMDRKARSHVALTLLLCSAAIGSHPVNGYAYLPRLPTIFGRTTSTELHATPRYGPPSSNPYEESEDGKPTEMEVLKQKAKAEKDKRMSDFRAFLDTALATEDPTHLPQVMARNVETILSLKGEDGAEILKQVLEESKDNEDFPRTIEIMESIMSFTEDFVEQAETMDMQNKKLLGKIINTMRDKESGGNREELLDKLIAKEKENFTPGFLRHLDGECERIAGAPKMTPESVRLLEIIRIIQTRVLEELGKDLGEGAIVLGQLMAYEKIEEMNGVLEAGLMVRGVSFAHEMKALTEEALEGFTQVRGEVDSELVERVEIVDKKLQEYLDTNDTLQ
;
A
#
# COMPACT_ATOMS: atom_id res chain seq x y z
N MET A 1 14.98 24.24 -8.04
CA MET A 1 14.24 23.15 -8.69
C MET A 1 15.20 21.99 -8.92
N MET A 2 15.17 20.98 -8.04
CA MET A 2 15.85 19.71 -8.31
C MET A 2 14.97 18.91 -9.28
N LYS A 3 15.48 18.57 -10.45
CA LYS A 3 14.80 17.63 -11.34
C LYS A 3 14.80 16.27 -10.63
N MET A 4 13.61 15.77 -10.27
CA MET A 4 13.45 14.39 -9.79
C MET A 4 14.11 13.43 -10.78
N ASP A 5 14.90 12.50 -10.25
CA ASP A 5 15.53 11.42 -11.01
C ASP A 5 14.46 10.57 -11.74
N ARG A 6 14.79 10.04 -12.91
CA ARG A 6 13.87 9.28 -13.78
C ARG A 6 13.29 8.06 -13.06
N LYS A 7 14.08 7.38 -12.23
CA LYS A 7 13.60 6.25 -11.40
C LYS A 7 12.65 6.69 -10.28
N ALA A 8 12.86 7.86 -9.71
CA ALA A 8 11.94 8.42 -8.71
C ALA A 8 10.61 8.83 -9.37
N ARG A 9 10.64 9.31 -10.62
CA ARG A 9 9.42 9.60 -11.39
C ARG A 9 8.63 8.33 -11.68
N SER A 10 9.28 7.25 -12.13
CA SER A 10 8.65 5.95 -12.38
C SER A 10 7.97 5.39 -11.14
N HIS A 11 8.66 5.38 -10.00
CA HIS A 11 8.08 4.89 -8.74
C HIS A 11 6.89 5.73 -8.26
N VAL A 12 6.95 7.05 -8.42
CA VAL A 12 5.83 7.93 -8.07
C VAL A 12 4.68 7.71 -9.04
N ALA A 13 4.92 7.68 -10.35
CA ALA A 13 3.88 7.42 -11.36
C ALA A 13 3.19 6.06 -11.13
N LEU A 14 3.96 5.00 -10.86
CA LEU A 14 3.44 3.68 -10.52
C LEU A 14 2.60 3.71 -9.23
N THR A 15 3.08 4.41 -8.19
CA THR A 15 2.32 4.59 -6.94
C THR A 15 1.03 5.37 -7.19
N LEU A 16 1.08 6.43 -8.00
CA LEU A 16 -0.11 7.22 -8.37
C LEU A 16 -1.12 6.36 -9.13
N LEU A 17 -0.69 5.53 -10.09
CA LEU A 17 -1.56 4.65 -10.87
C LEU A 17 -2.23 3.59 -9.99
N LEU A 18 -1.47 2.98 -9.07
CA LEU A 18 -2.01 2.00 -8.12
C LEU A 18 -2.99 2.64 -7.12
N CYS A 19 -2.69 3.82 -6.59
CA CYS A 19 -3.59 4.56 -5.71
C CYS A 19 -4.87 5.02 -6.44
N SER A 20 -4.77 5.48 -7.70
CA SER A 20 -5.92 5.89 -8.50
C SER A 20 -6.85 4.72 -8.85
N ALA A 21 -6.30 3.54 -9.17
CA ALA A 21 -7.08 2.34 -9.40
C ALA A 21 -7.85 1.88 -8.14
N ALA A 22 -7.25 1.99 -6.95
CA ALA A 22 -7.90 1.65 -5.69
C ALA A 22 -9.08 2.57 -5.33
N ILE A 23 -9.02 3.85 -5.69
CA ILE A 23 -10.07 4.84 -5.43
C ILE A 23 -11.32 4.60 -6.30
N GLY A 24 -11.16 4.02 -7.50
CA GLY A 24 -12.25 3.76 -8.46
C GLY A 24 -13.25 2.66 -8.06
N SER A 25 -13.04 1.95 -6.95
CA SER A 25 -13.85 0.79 -6.54
C SER A 25 -15.22 1.11 -5.90
N HIS A 26 -15.64 2.38 -5.84
CA HIS A 26 -16.99 2.76 -5.40
C HIS A 26 -17.52 4.01 -6.12
N PRO A 27 -18.76 3.99 -6.65
CA PRO A 27 -19.32 5.11 -7.39
C PRO A 27 -19.64 6.29 -6.45
N VAL A 28 -18.94 7.42 -6.63
CA VAL A 28 -19.44 8.73 -6.18
C VAL A 28 -20.50 9.17 -7.18
N ASN A 29 -21.73 8.71 -6.96
CA ASN A 29 -22.87 8.99 -7.82
C ASN A 29 -23.33 10.45 -7.65
N GLY A 30 -23.17 11.24 -8.72
CA GLY A 30 -24.18 12.15 -9.28
C GLY A 30 -24.79 13.25 -8.42
N TYR A 31 -24.38 14.50 -8.69
CA TYR A 31 -25.23 15.67 -8.47
C TYR A 31 -26.36 15.70 -9.51
N ALA A 32 -27.60 15.37 -9.10
CA ALA A 32 -28.80 15.74 -9.83
C ALA A 32 -30.01 15.95 -8.89
N TYR A 33 -30.66 17.10 -9.07
CA TYR A 33 -31.91 17.66 -8.55
C TYR A 33 -32.94 16.77 -7.80
N LEU A 34 -33.44 17.35 -6.68
CA LEU A 34 -34.63 17.06 -5.82
C LEU A 34 -35.96 16.80 -6.58
N PRO A 35 -37.01 16.11 -6.01
CA PRO A 35 -37.77 16.59 -4.83
C PRO A 35 -38.46 15.58 -3.84
N ARG A 36 -38.59 16.08 -2.58
CA ARG A 36 -39.60 15.93 -1.49
C ARG A 36 -40.51 14.68 -1.29
N LEU A 37 -40.38 14.10 -0.07
CA LEU A 37 -41.39 13.63 0.95
C LEU A 37 -42.37 12.46 0.62
N PRO A 38 -43.05 11.78 1.59
CA PRO A 38 -43.05 11.85 3.08
C PRO A 38 -43.03 10.48 3.87
N THR A 39 -43.14 10.60 5.21
CA THR A 39 -43.87 9.74 6.20
C THR A 39 -43.21 8.49 6.85
N ILE A 40 -42.88 8.49 8.16
CA ILE A 40 -43.64 8.18 9.41
C ILE A 40 -43.56 6.67 9.84
N PHE A 41 -43.43 6.45 11.17
CA PHE A 41 -43.50 5.22 12.02
C PHE A 41 -42.20 4.40 12.14
N GLY A 42 -41.77 3.88 13.30
CA GLY A 42 -42.33 3.87 14.66
C GLY A 42 -41.48 3.01 15.61
N ARG A 43 -41.44 3.42 16.89
CA ARG A 43 -41.24 2.69 18.16
C ARG A 43 -40.56 1.29 18.20
N THR A 44 -39.45 1.26 18.96
CA THR A 44 -39.15 0.42 20.15
C THR A 44 -39.80 -0.95 20.29
N THR A 45 -38.97 -2.00 20.43
CA THR A 45 -39.08 -2.98 21.53
C THR A 45 -37.70 -3.54 21.90
N SER A 46 -37.40 -3.43 23.19
CA SER A 46 -36.38 -4.16 23.91
C SER A 46 -36.63 -5.68 23.82
N THR A 47 -35.58 -6.46 23.58
CA THR A 47 -35.55 -7.89 23.89
C THR A 47 -34.23 -8.20 24.55
N GLU A 48 -34.32 -8.49 25.85
CA GLU A 48 -33.27 -8.99 26.72
C GLU A 48 -32.80 -10.37 26.23
N LEU A 49 -31.49 -10.52 26.03
CA LEU A 49 -30.86 -11.81 25.76
C LEU A 49 -30.53 -12.51 27.08
N HIS A 50 -31.29 -13.56 27.37
CA HIS A 50 -30.98 -14.51 28.43
C HIS A 50 -29.69 -15.28 28.11
N ALA A 51 -28.60 -14.95 28.82
CA ALA A 51 -27.40 -15.77 28.87
C ALA A 51 -27.65 -17.00 29.75
N THR A 52 -27.41 -18.21 29.22
CA THR A 52 -27.24 -19.43 30.02
C THR A 52 -25.83 -20.00 29.75
N PRO A 53 -24.90 -19.96 30.71
CA PRO A 53 -23.60 -20.58 30.56
C PRO A 53 -23.69 -22.08 30.81
N ARG A 54 -23.43 -22.91 29.79
CA ARG A 54 -23.18 -24.35 29.97
C ARG A 54 -21.69 -24.58 30.18
N TYR A 55 -21.25 -24.56 31.43
CA TYR A 55 -19.99 -25.17 31.85
C TYR A 55 -20.28 -26.58 32.39
N GLY A 56 -19.72 -27.59 31.73
CA GLY A 56 -19.69 -28.97 32.20
C GLY A 56 -19.02 -29.87 31.15
N PRO A 57 -17.95 -30.61 31.48
CA PRO A 57 -17.33 -31.54 30.55
C PRO A 57 -18.29 -32.71 30.28
N PRO A 58 -18.49 -33.13 29.01
CA PRO A 58 -19.31 -34.30 28.71
C PRO A 58 -18.66 -35.55 29.30
N SER A 59 -19.47 -36.36 29.97
CA SER A 59 -19.11 -37.68 30.50
C SER A 59 -18.50 -38.56 29.40
N SER A 60 -17.26 -38.99 29.60
CA SER A 60 -16.55 -39.92 28.73
C SER A 60 -17.16 -41.32 28.81
N ASN A 61 -17.38 -41.92 27.64
CA ASN A 61 -17.68 -43.33 27.44
C ASN A 61 -16.34 -44.10 27.44
N PRO A 62 -16.09 -45.14 28.26
CA PRO A 62 -14.75 -45.74 28.40
C PRO A 62 -14.37 -46.78 27.33
N TYR A 63 -15.14 -46.91 26.25
CA TYR A 63 -14.92 -47.94 25.23
C TYR A 63 -15.19 -47.36 23.84
N GLU A 64 -14.26 -46.54 23.34
CA GLU A 64 -14.06 -46.42 21.90
C GLU A 64 -12.64 -46.86 21.58
N GLU A 65 -12.59 -47.91 20.76
CA GLU A 65 -11.39 -48.55 20.26
C GLU A 65 -10.57 -47.57 19.43
N SER A 66 -9.26 -47.68 19.61
CA SER A 66 -8.22 -46.96 18.88
C SER A 66 -8.39 -47.13 17.36
N GLU A 67 -8.87 -46.09 16.68
CA GLU A 67 -8.67 -45.91 15.25
C GLU A 67 -7.34 -45.20 14.97
N ASP A 68 -6.60 -45.80 14.05
CA ASP A 68 -5.27 -45.51 13.59
C ASP A 68 -4.96 -44.03 13.24
N GLY A 69 -3.82 -43.57 13.77
CA GLY A 69 -2.79 -42.92 12.95
C GLY A 69 -3.01 -41.50 12.43
N LYS A 70 -4.08 -40.80 12.80
CA LYS A 70 -4.22 -39.37 12.47
C LYS A 70 -3.54 -38.51 13.53
N PRO A 71 -2.55 -37.68 13.18
CA PRO A 71 -1.91 -36.80 14.15
C PRO A 71 -2.97 -35.91 14.79
N THR A 72 -2.89 -35.77 16.11
CA THR A 72 -3.79 -34.86 16.84
C THR A 72 -3.64 -33.45 16.30
N GLU A 73 -4.69 -32.64 16.34
CA GLU A 73 -4.67 -31.24 15.86
C GLU A 73 -3.50 -30.43 16.47
N MET A 74 -3.13 -30.76 17.72
CA MET A 74 -1.98 -30.20 18.43
C MET A 74 -0.63 -30.65 17.85
N GLU A 75 -0.50 -31.87 17.33
CA GLU A 75 0.71 -32.36 16.66
C GLU A 75 0.88 -31.73 15.28
N VAL A 76 -0.23 -31.53 14.54
CA VAL A 76 -0.21 -30.82 13.25
C VAL A 76 0.24 -29.37 13.42
N LEU A 77 -0.26 -28.67 14.44
CA LEU A 77 0.15 -27.30 14.75
C LEU A 77 1.64 -27.20 15.14
N LYS A 78 2.14 -28.15 15.95
CA LYS A 78 3.58 -28.22 16.30
C LYS A 78 4.47 -28.48 15.08
N GLN A 79 4.05 -29.36 14.18
CA GLN A 79 4.79 -29.64 12.95
C GLN A 79 4.84 -28.42 12.01
N LYS A 80 3.72 -27.70 11.87
CA LYS A 80 3.67 -26.46 11.09
C LYS A 80 4.58 -25.38 11.68
N ALA A 81 4.51 -25.15 12.99
CA ALA A 81 5.36 -24.17 13.67
C ALA A 81 6.86 -24.49 13.52
N LYS A 82 7.21 -25.78 13.60
CA LYS A 82 8.59 -26.24 13.36
C LYS A 82 9.03 -25.99 11.91
N ALA A 83 8.20 -26.35 10.93
CA ALA A 83 8.51 -26.14 9.51
C ALA A 83 8.67 -24.65 9.18
N GLU A 84 7.85 -23.77 9.75
CA GLU A 84 7.99 -22.32 9.61
C GLU A 84 9.27 -21.79 10.25
N LYS A 85 9.66 -22.31 11.42
CA LYS A 85 10.94 -21.97 12.07
C LYS A 85 12.13 -22.41 11.21
N ASP A 86 12.11 -23.63 10.69
CA ASP A 86 13.17 -24.18 9.84
C ASP A 86 13.31 -23.38 8.53
N LYS A 87 12.17 -22.95 7.95
CA LYS A 87 12.16 -22.05 6.80
C LYS A 87 12.79 -20.69 7.13
N ARG A 88 12.36 -20.03 8.22
CA ARG A 88 12.92 -18.75 8.68
C ARG A 88 14.43 -18.84 8.91
N MET A 89 14.89 -19.93 9.52
CA MET A 89 16.32 -20.21 9.72
C MET A 89 17.06 -20.30 8.37
N SER A 90 16.54 -21.07 7.42
CA SER A 90 17.14 -21.21 6.09
C SER A 90 17.23 -19.89 5.34
N ASP A 91 16.14 -19.10 5.35
CA ASP A 91 16.07 -17.81 4.69
C ASP A 91 17.06 -16.80 5.32
N PHE A 92 17.16 -16.80 6.64
CA PHE A 92 18.12 -15.95 7.36
C PHE A 92 19.58 -16.34 7.08
N ARG A 93 19.90 -17.64 6.99
CA ARG A 93 21.25 -18.09 6.61
C ARG A 93 21.63 -17.63 5.20
N ALA A 94 20.74 -17.80 4.24
CA ALA A 94 20.98 -17.34 2.87
C ALA A 94 21.23 -15.83 2.80
N PHE A 95 20.51 -15.06 3.61
CA PHE A 95 20.75 -13.63 3.79
C PHE A 95 22.13 -13.36 4.42
N LEU A 96 22.48 -14.04 5.51
CA LEU A 96 23.75 -13.85 6.21
C LEU A 96 24.94 -14.20 5.32
N ASP A 97 24.87 -15.27 4.53
CA ASP A 97 25.88 -15.66 3.56
C ASP A 97 26.06 -14.58 2.49
N THR A 98 24.95 -13.99 2.02
CA THR A 98 24.98 -12.86 1.08
C THR A 98 25.65 -11.63 1.69
N ALA A 99 25.37 -11.35 2.97
CA ALA A 99 25.99 -10.25 3.69
C ALA A 99 27.49 -10.50 3.90
N LEU A 100 27.89 -11.71 4.28
CA LEU A 100 29.29 -12.13 4.46
C LEU A 100 30.08 -12.08 3.15
N ALA A 101 29.45 -12.45 2.03
CA ALA A 101 30.05 -12.37 0.70
C ALA A 101 30.20 -10.93 0.18
N THR A 102 29.63 -9.93 0.86
CA THR A 102 29.75 -8.54 0.47
C THR A 102 31.13 -8.00 0.86
N GLU A 103 31.99 -7.77 -0.14
CA GLU A 103 33.36 -7.26 0.07
C GLU A 103 33.41 -5.77 0.44
N ASP A 104 32.47 -4.97 -0.07
CA ASP A 104 32.38 -3.52 0.21
C ASP A 104 31.34 -3.24 1.31
N PRO A 105 31.76 -2.75 2.50
CA PRO A 105 30.87 -2.41 3.60
C PRO A 105 29.79 -1.38 3.23
N THR A 106 30.03 -0.52 2.22
CA THR A 106 29.07 0.50 1.80
C THR A 106 27.82 -0.07 1.13
N HIS A 107 27.89 -1.31 0.64
CA HIS A 107 26.75 -2.01 0.04
C HIS A 107 25.89 -2.77 1.05
N LEU A 108 26.39 -2.96 2.28
CA LEU A 108 25.70 -3.72 3.31
C LEU A 108 24.30 -3.16 3.66
N PRO A 109 24.09 -1.84 3.80
CA PRO A 109 22.74 -1.29 4.03
C PRO A 109 21.74 -1.63 2.91
N GLN A 110 22.22 -1.70 1.65
CA GLN A 110 21.36 -2.08 0.53
C GLN A 110 20.98 -3.55 0.58
N VAL A 111 21.92 -4.43 0.97
CA VAL A 111 21.66 -5.86 1.17
C VAL A 111 20.65 -6.07 2.30
N MET A 112 20.78 -5.33 3.41
CA MET A 112 19.83 -5.35 4.52
C MET A 112 18.44 -4.87 4.09
N ALA A 113 18.35 -3.73 3.39
CA ALA A 113 17.08 -3.19 2.91
C ALA A 113 16.33 -4.16 1.98
N ARG A 114 17.04 -4.90 1.13
CA ARG A 114 16.43 -5.93 0.25
C ARG A 114 15.91 -7.15 1.02
N ASN A 115 16.42 -7.39 2.22
CA ASN A 115 16.07 -8.55 3.05
C ASN A 115 15.36 -8.12 4.35
N VAL A 116 14.75 -6.92 4.37
CA VAL A 116 14.12 -6.36 5.57
C VAL A 116 13.01 -7.26 6.11
N GLU A 117 12.26 -7.94 5.25
CA GLU A 117 11.23 -8.90 5.67
C GLU A 117 11.83 -10.08 6.43
N THR A 118 12.95 -10.64 5.96
CA THR A 118 13.67 -11.71 6.64
C THR A 118 14.17 -11.25 8.00
N ILE A 119 14.74 -10.03 8.07
CA ILE A 119 15.23 -9.44 9.33
C ILE A 119 14.07 -9.25 10.32
N LEU A 120 12.96 -8.65 9.90
CA LEU A 120 11.79 -8.41 10.74
C LEU A 120 11.03 -9.71 11.12
N SER A 121 11.21 -10.79 10.34
CA SER A 121 10.65 -12.11 10.67
C SER A 121 11.29 -12.76 11.90
N LEU A 122 12.48 -12.27 12.31
CA LEU A 122 13.20 -12.70 13.51
C LEU A 122 12.71 -12.01 14.80
N LYS A 123 11.50 -11.44 14.79
CA LYS A 123 10.92 -10.86 16.01
C LYS A 123 10.59 -11.93 17.06
N GLY A 124 10.82 -11.61 18.34
CA GLY A 124 10.43 -12.43 19.49
C GLY A 124 11.42 -13.54 19.83
N GLU A 125 10.98 -14.44 20.73
CA GLU A 125 11.83 -15.49 21.31
C GLU A 125 12.36 -16.47 20.24
N ASP A 126 11.52 -16.84 19.26
CA ASP A 126 11.91 -17.71 18.14
C ASP A 126 13.11 -17.15 17.35
N GLY A 127 13.11 -15.85 17.07
CA GLY A 127 14.19 -15.22 16.32
C GLY A 127 15.48 -15.11 17.13
N ALA A 128 15.38 -14.85 18.44
CA ALA A 128 16.52 -14.90 19.34
C ALA A 128 17.17 -16.30 19.38
N GLU A 129 16.36 -17.35 19.38
CA GLU A 129 16.85 -18.73 19.27
C GLU A 129 17.54 -19.00 17.92
N ILE A 130 16.96 -18.50 16.81
CA ILE A 130 17.56 -18.62 15.47
C ILE A 130 18.94 -17.95 15.45
N LEU A 131 19.04 -16.70 15.91
CA LEU A 131 20.30 -15.96 15.97
C LEU A 131 21.34 -16.67 16.84
N LYS A 132 20.93 -17.17 18.01
CA LYS A 132 21.81 -17.90 18.91
C LYS A 132 22.32 -19.19 18.27
N GLN A 133 21.47 -19.95 17.60
CA GLN A 133 21.86 -21.17 16.91
C GLN A 133 22.85 -20.88 15.78
N VAL A 134 22.61 -19.85 14.97
CA VAL A 134 23.55 -19.43 13.91
C VAL A 134 24.90 -19.01 14.49
N LEU A 135 24.90 -18.24 15.58
CA LEU A 135 26.14 -17.87 16.27
C LEU A 135 26.89 -19.08 16.83
N GLU A 136 26.17 -20.04 17.43
CA GLU A 136 26.79 -21.26 17.97
C GLU A 136 27.40 -22.13 16.87
N GLU A 137 26.74 -22.28 15.74
CA GLU A 137 27.24 -23.03 14.59
C GLU A 137 28.44 -22.37 13.92
N SER A 138 28.49 -21.03 13.93
CA SER A 138 29.59 -20.28 13.32
C SER A 138 30.84 -20.17 14.21
N LYS A 139 30.80 -20.57 15.50
CA LYS A 139 31.94 -20.44 16.43
C LYS A 139 33.22 -21.11 15.97
N ASP A 140 33.08 -22.22 15.25
CA ASP A 140 34.20 -23.03 14.78
C ASP A 140 34.66 -22.62 13.37
N ASN A 141 34.06 -21.58 12.78
CA ASN A 141 34.40 -21.08 11.45
C ASN A 141 35.43 -19.94 11.54
N GLU A 142 36.37 -19.86 10.59
CA GLU A 142 37.35 -18.77 10.51
C GLU A 142 36.67 -17.40 10.34
N ASP A 143 35.48 -17.37 9.74
CA ASP A 143 34.65 -16.18 9.55
C ASP A 143 33.83 -15.76 10.77
N PHE A 144 34.02 -16.40 11.94
CA PHE A 144 33.24 -16.10 13.15
C PHE A 144 33.29 -14.62 13.58
N PRO A 145 34.46 -13.94 13.61
CA PRO A 145 34.52 -12.53 13.98
C PRO A 145 33.72 -11.64 13.03
N ARG A 146 33.83 -11.89 11.72
CA ARG A 146 33.09 -11.16 10.69
C ARG A 146 31.59 -11.40 10.78
N THR A 147 31.20 -12.62 11.15
CA THR A 147 29.78 -12.98 11.39
C THR A 147 29.20 -12.15 12.53
N ILE A 148 29.95 -11.96 13.62
CA ILE A 148 29.53 -11.10 14.74
C ILE A 148 29.36 -9.65 14.28
N GLU A 149 30.34 -9.08 13.57
CA GLU A 149 30.29 -7.70 13.09
C GLU A 149 29.08 -7.44 12.17
N ILE A 150 28.76 -8.38 11.28
CA ILE A 150 27.58 -8.29 10.41
C ILE A 150 26.29 -8.40 11.23
N MET A 151 26.22 -9.29 12.21
CA MET A 151 25.06 -9.39 13.09
C MET A 151 24.83 -8.12 13.91
N GLU A 152 25.89 -7.51 14.44
CA GLU A 152 25.80 -6.21 15.12
C GLU A 152 25.30 -5.12 14.17
N SER A 153 25.80 -5.12 12.93
CA SER A 153 25.34 -4.19 11.89
C SER A 153 23.86 -4.40 11.54
N ILE A 154 23.38 -5.65 11.51
CA ILE A 154 21.96 -5.98 11.28
C ILE A 154 21.09 -5.46 12.42
N MET A 155 21.53 -5.64 13.67
CA MET A 155 20.81 -5.14 14.85
C MET A 155 20.73 -3.61 14.82
N SER A 156 21.85 -2.91 14.62
CA SER A 156 21.87 -1.44 14.50
C SER A 156 21.01 -0.94 13.36
N PHE A 157 21.06 -1.58 12.18
CA PHE A 157 20.18 -1.25 11.06
C PHE A 157 18.70 -1.41 11.42
N THR A 158 18.36 -2.47 12.15
CA THR A 158 16.97 -2.75 12.54
C THR A 158 16.46 -1.71 13.54
N GLU A 159 17.28 -1.32 14.51
CA GLU A 159 16.97 -0.27 15.47
C GLU A 159 16.72 1.08 14.77
N ASP A 160 17.67 1.50 13.92
CA ASP A 160 17.55 2.73 13.15
C ASP A 160 16.32 2.72 12.23
N PHE A 161 16.06 1.57 11.59
CA PHE A 161 14.90 1.39 10.71
C PHE A 161 13.57 1.56 11.48
N VAL A 162 13.46 0.97 12.67
CA VAL A 162 12.26 1.09 13.51
C VAL A 162 12.09 2.53 14.00
N GLU A 163 13.15 3.17 14.49
CA GLU A 163 13.09 4.57 14.94
C GLU A 163 12.67 5.53 13.82
N GLN A 164 13.21 5.34 12.62
CA GLN A 164 12.82 6.13 11.45
C GLN A 164 11.36 5.86 11.04
N ALA A 165 10.92 4.60 11.04
CA ALA A 165 9.55 4.24 10.72
C ALA A 165 8.55 4.85 11.71
N GLU A 166 8.85 4.82 13.02
CA GLU A 166 8.02 5.47 14.05
C GLU A 166 7.97 6.99 13.86
N THR A 167 9.12 7.60 13.58
CA THR A 167 9.20 9.05 13.33
C THR A 167 8.36 9.45 12.12
N MET A 168 8.46 8.70 11.02
CA MET A 168 7.67 8.92 9.81
C MET A 168 6.17 8.73 10.07
N ASP A 169 5.77 7.66 10.78
CA ASP A 169 4.38 7.41 11.13
C ASP A 169 3.80 8.53 12.01
N MET A 170 4.57 9.00 12.99
CA MET A 170 4.17 10.14 13.83
C MET A 170 4.01 11.43 12.99
N GLN A 171 4.92 11.69 12.05
CA GLN A 171 4.82 12.84 11.15
C GLN A 171 3.58 12.74 10.25
N ASN A 172 3.33 11.57 9.67
CA ASN A 172 2.15 11.29 8.84
C ASN A 172 0.85 11.48 9.64
N LYS A 173 0.77 10.94 10.85
CA LYS A 173 -0.38 11.13 11.75
C LYS A 173 -0.61 12.59 12.12
N LYS A 174 0.47 13.35 12.38
CA LYS A 174 0.38 14.79 12.66
C LYS A 174 -0.14 15.56 11.44
N LEU A 175 0.35 15.23 10.23
CA LEU A 175 -0.08 15.86 8.99
C LEU A 175 -1.55 15.55 8.70
N LEU A 176 -1.95 14.28 8.77
CA LEU A 176 -3.33 13.86 8.61
C LEU A 176 -4.25 14.53 9.65
N GLY A 177 -3.81 14.61 10.91
CA GLY A 177 -4.53 15.30 11.97
C GLY A 177 -4.74 16.78 11.69
N LYS A 178 -3.73 17.50 11.17
CA LYS A 178 -3.88 18.90 10.72
C LYS A 178 -4.96 19.01 9.64
N ILE A 179 -4.90 18.14 8.63
CA ILE A 179 -5.83 18.17 7.49
C ILE A 179 -7.27 17.87 7.94
N ILE A 180 -7.48 16.83 8.76
CA ILE A 180 -8.80 16.48 9.30
C ILE A 180 -9.37 17.62 10.14
N ASN A 181 -8.54 18.27 10.97
CA ASN A 181 -8.99 19.41 11.77
C ASN A 181 -9.44 20.58 10.87
N THR A 182 -8.69 20.89 9.81
CA THR A 182 -9.09 21.90 8.82
C THR A 182 -10.42 21.55 8.13
N MET A 183 -10.65 20.29 7.82
CA MET A 183 -11.90 19.82 7.20
C MET A 183 -13.08 19.74 8.18
N ARG A 184 -12.81 19.59 9.49
CA ARG A 184 -13.82 19.48 10.53
C ARG A 184 -14.33 20.83 11.01
N ASP A 185 -13.50 21.88 10.98
CA ASP A 185 -13.89 23.19 11.46
C ASP A 185 -15.10 23.73 10.68
N LYS A 186 -16.22 23.83 11.40
CA LYS A 186 -17.47 24.39 10.89
C LYS A 186 -17.60 25.89 11.15
N GLU A 187 -16.74 26.45 12.00
CA GLU A 187 -16.84 27.81 12.53
C GLU A 187 -16.08 28.84 11.69
N SER A 188 -15.13 28.41 10.86
CA SER A 188 -14.52 29.25 9.85
C SER A 188 -15.52 29.41 8.71
N GLY A 189 -16.26 30.52 8.67
CA GLY A 189 -17.20 30.86 7.58
C GLY A 189 -16.57 31.02 6.18
N GLY A 190 -15.35 30.51 5.97
CA GLY A 190 -14.68 30.43 4.69
C GLY A 190 -14.92 29.07 4.01
N ASN A 191 -14.65 29.02 2.71
CA ASN A 191 -14.76 27.80 1.93
C ASN A 191 -13.73 26.77 2.44
N ARG A 192 -14.18 25.64 3.00
CA ARG A 192 -13.30 24.60 3.57
C ARG A 192 -12.32 24.06 2.54
N GLU A 193 -12.72 24.01 1.27
CA GLU A 193 -11.89 23.59 0.16
C GLU A 193 -10.71 24.54 -0.05
N GLU A 194 -10.93 25.86 0.03
CA GLU A 194 -9.83 26.84 -0.09
C GLU A 194 -8.84 26.77 1.07
N LEU A 195 -9.32 26.41 2.27
CA LEU A 195 -8.44 26.20 3.43
C LEU A 195 -7.62 24.92 3.28
N LEU A 196 -8.24 23.86 2.75
CA LEU A 196 -7.55 22.63 2.42
C LEU A 196 -6.47 22.87 1.35
N ASP A 197 -6.80 23.57 0.26
CA ASP A 197 -5.86 23.88 -0.82
C ASP A 197 -4.66 24.71 -0.31
N LYS A 198 -4.91 25.70 0.56
CA LYS A 198 -3.84 26.48 1.20
C LYS A 198 -2.95 25.63 2.10
N LEU A 199 -3.53 24.70 2.85
CA LEU A 199 -2.79 23.79 3.70
C LEU A 199 -1.94 22.84 2.85
N ILE A 200 -2.51 22.28 1.79
CA ILE A 200 -1.82 21.39 0.85
C ILE A 200 -0.66 22.13 0.19
N ALA A 201 -0.88 23.34 -0.33
CA ALA A 201 0.19 24.14 -0.91
C ALA A 201 1.32 24.45 0.10
N LYS A 202 0.98 24.68 1.37
CA LYS A 202 1.95 24.99 2.43
C LYS A 202 2.75 23.76 2.87
N GLU A 203 2.13 22.60 2.94
CA GLU A 203 2.73 21.36 3.44
C GLU A 203 3.20 20.44 2.29
N LYS A 204 3.32 20.97 1.06
CA LYS A 204 3.69 20.23 -0.15
C LYS A 204 4.89 19.30 0.04
N GLU A 205 5.94 19.80 0.70
CA GLU A 205 7.19 19.04 0.92
C GLU A 205 7.01 17.82 1.83
N ASN A 206 5.94 17.81 2.63
CA ASN A 206 5.60 16.69 3.52
C ASN A 206 4.71 15.64 2.84
N PHE A 207 4.21 15.91 1.63
CA PHE A 207 3.52 14.91 0.83
C PHE A 207 4.54 14.05 0.12
N THR A 208 4.67 12.82 0.60
CA THR A 208 5.56 11.81 0.04
C THR A 208 4.75 10.59 -0.41
N PRO A 209 5.32 9.71 -1.24
CA PRO A 209 4.71 8.40 -1.52
C PRO A 209 4.48 7.57 -0.25
N GLY A 210 5.26 7.80 0.81
CA GLY A 210 5.04 7.19 2.12
C GLY A 210 3.77 7.71 2.81
N PHE A 211 3.47 9.00 2.66
CA PHE A 211 2.24 9.59 3.18
C PHE A 211 1.00 9.07 2.42
N LEU A 212 1.07 8.90 1.10
CA LEU A 212 -0.03 8.28 0.33
C LEU A 212 -0.32 6.85 0.81
N ARG A 213 0.71 6.02 0.96
CA ARG A 213 0.57 4.66 1.50
C ARG A 213 -0.04 4.65 2.91
N HIS A 214 0.30 5.64 3.74
CA HIS A 214 -0.32 5.81 5.05
C HIS A 214 -1.83 6.13 4.93
N LEU A 215 -2.23 6.98 3.99
CA LEU A 215 -3.66 7.26 3.75
C LEU A 215 -4.40 6.02 3.23
N ASP A 216 -3.79 5.24 2.35
CA ASP A 216 -4.37 3.99 1.83
C ASP A 216 -4.61 2.99 2.96
N GLY A 217 -3.60 2.78 3.81
CA GLY A 217 -3.73 1.93 5.00
C GLY A 217 -4.82 2.41 5.96
N GLU A 218 -4.99 3.71 6.14
CA GLU A 218 -6.07 4.26 6.97
C GLU A 218 -7.46 4.07 6.32
N CYS A 219 -7.56 4.20 4.99
CA CYS A 219 -8.78 3.90 4.24
C CYS A 219 -9.17 2.41 4.36
N GLU A 220 -8.22 1.50 4.15
CA GLU A 220 -8.42 0.06 4.29
C GLU A 220 -8.81 -0.32 5.73
N ARG A 221 -8.13 0.25 6.73
CA ARG A 221 -8.43 0.02 8.16
C ARG A 221 -9.86 0.42 8.51
N ILE A 222 -10.34 1.54 7.97
CA ILE A 222 -11.71 2.01 8.20
C ILE A 222 -12.70 1.13 7.43
N ALA A 223 -12.44 0.85 6.15
CA ALA A 223 -13.32 0.06 5.30
C ALA A 223 -13.45 -1.41 5.76
N GLY A 224 -12.39 -2.00 6.31
CA GLY A 224 -12.36 -3.36 6.84
C GLY A 224 -12.98 -3.52 8.24
N ALA A 225 -13.49 -2.44 8.84
CA ALA A 225 -14.11 -2.52 10.16
C ALA A 225 -15.39 -3.39 10.12
N PRO A 226 -15.60 -4.33 11.07
CA PRO A 226 -16.76 -5.22 11.08
C PRO A 226 -18.12 -4.51 11.11
N LYS A 227 -18.15 -3.25 11.55
CA LYS A 227 -19.35 -2.41 11.58
C LYS A 227 -18.97 -0.98 11.26
N MET A 228 -19.44 -0.49 10.12
CA MET A 228 -19.31 0.92 9.73
C MET A 228 -20.36 1.77 10.44
N THR A 229 -19.91 2.85 11.10
CA THR A 229 -20.80 3.86 11.66
C THR A 229 -20.92 5.04 10.69
N PRO A 230 -21.96 5.88 10.80
CA PRO A 230 -22.06 7.10 9.97
C PRO A 230 -20.83 8.01 10.08
N GLU A 231 -20.18 8.03 11.24
CA GLU A 231 -18.94 8.78 11.47
C GLU A 231 -17.75 8.16 10.74
N SER A 232 -17.64 6.83 10.70
CA SER A 232 -16.55 6.15 9.99
C SER A 232 -16.70 6.26 8.47
N VAL A 233 -17.93 6.20 7.94
CA VAL A 233 -18.23 6.47 6.53
C VAL A 233 -17.79 7.89 6.17
N ARG A 234 -18.18 8.87 6.98
CA ARG A 234 -17.82 10.27 6.74
C ARG A 234 -16.31 10.52 6.84
N LEU A 235 -15.63 9.84 7.78
CA LEU A 235 -14.18 9.93 7.89
C LEU A 235 -13.49 9.34 6.65
N LEU A 236 -13.97 8.19 6.17
CA LEU A 236 -13.46 7.56 4.94
C LEU A 236 -13.62 8.49 3.73
N GLU A 237 -14.78 9.12 3.56
CA GLU A 237 -15.03 10.12 2.51
C GLU A 237 -14.03 11.28 2.59
N ILE A 238 -13.80 11.82 3.79
CA ILE A 238 -12.84 12.90 4.00
C ILE A 238 -11.42 12.45 3.61
N ILE A 239 -10.99 11.27 4.04
CA ILE A 239 -9.66 10.75 3.72
C ILE A 239 -9.49 10.54 2.21
N ARG A 240 -10.52 10.05 1.50
CA ARG A 240 -10.49 9.91 0.03
C ARG A 240 -10.38 11.24 -0.71
N ILE A 241 -11.06 12.28 -0.22
CA ILE A 241 -10.90 13.64 -0.75
C ILE A 241 -9.45 14.11 -0.57
N ILE A 242 -8.88 13.89 0.63
CA ILE A 242 -7.50 14.26 0.94
C ILE A 242 -6.52 13.51 0.04
N GLN A 243 -6.68 12.19 -0.12
CA GLN A 243 -5.88 11.36 -1.02
C GLN A 243 -5.88 11.95 -2.43
N THR A 244 -7.06 12.22 -2.99
CA THR A 244 -7.19 12.79 -4.34
C THR A 244 -6.42 14.09 -4.49
N ARG A 245 -6.54 15.02 -3.52
CA ARG A 245 -5.84 16.30 -3.56
C ARG A 245 -4.33 16.18 -3.39
N VAL A 246 -3.86 15.25 -2.57
CA VAL A 246 -2.43 14.96 -2.40
C VAL A 246 -1.85 14.31 -3.67
N LEU A 247 -2.59 13.40 -4.30
CA LEU A 247 -2.23 12.81 -5.59
C LEU A 247 -2.11 13.89 -6.67
N GLU A 248 -3.08 14.81 -6.75
CA GLU A 248 -3.02 15.96 -7.67
C GLU A 248 -1.76 16.81 -7.43
N GLU A 249 -1.43 17.12 -6.17
CA GLU A 249 -0.26 17.94 -5.84
C GLU A 249 1.06 17.24 -6.19
N LEU A 250 1.16 15.93 -5.96
CA LEU A 250 2.32 15.12 -6.35
C LEU A 250 2.42 14.97 -7.87
N GLY A 251 1.28 14.85 -8.56
CA GLY A 251 1.20 14.74 -10.01
C GLY A 251 1.62 16.02 -10.74
N LYS A 252 1.49 17.21 -10.12
CA LYS A 252 1.94 18.49 -10.72
C LYS A 252 3.42 18.49 -11.09
N ASP A 253 4.26 17.79 -10.33
CA ASP A 253 5.71 17.73 -10.61
C ASP A 253 6.05 16.70 -11.71
N LEU A 254 5.10 15.84 -12.10
CA LEU A 254 5.25 14.81 -13.14
C LEU A 254 4.74 15.26 -14.51
N GLY A 255 3.89 16.28 -14.57
CA GLY A 255 3.31 16.80 -15.81
C GLY A 255 1.79 16.59 -15.89
N GLU A 256 1.15 17.27 -16.84
CA GLU A 256 -0.30 17.18 -17.04
C GLU A 256 -0.70 15.78 -17.51
N GLY A 257 0.16 15.11 -18.27
CA GLY A 257 -0.05 13.73 -18.72
C GLY A 257 -0.21 12.76 -17.56
N ALA A 258 0.58 12.88 -16.50
CA ALA A 258 0.51 11.97 -15.36
C ALA A 258 -0.83 12.08 -14.62
N ILE A 259 -1.35 13.30 -14.49
CA ILE A 259 -2.66 13.55 -13.86
C ILE A 259 -3.78 12.94 -14.71
N VAL A 260 -3.76 13.18 -16.02
CA VAL A 260 -4.78 12.65 -16.94
C VAL A 260 -4.73 11.13 -17.00
N LEU A 261 -3.53 10.52 -17.06
CA LEU A 261 -3.38 9.08 -17.05
C LEU A 261 -3.95 8.46 -15.76
N GLY A 262 -3.67 9.04 -14.60
CA GLY A 262 -4.27 8.60 -13.34
C GLY A 262 -5.80 8.69 -13.33
N GLN A 263 -6.36 9.77 -13.90
CA GLN A 263 -7.81 9.92 -14.06
C GLN A 263 -8.40 8.90 -15.03
N LEU A 264 -7.70 8.57 -16.13
CA LEU A 264 -8.15 7.57 -17.09
C LEU A 264 -8.22 6.18 -16.47
N MET A 265 -7.25 5.82 -15.62
CA MET A 265 -7.23 4.52 -14.94
C MET A 265 -8.39 4.32 -13.97
N ALA A 266 -8.97 5.42 -13.47
CA ALA A 266 -10.10 5.38 -12.53
C ALA A 266 -11.46 5.09 -13.20
N TYR A 267 -11.57 5.11 -14.54
CA TYR A 267 -12.83 4.80 -15.22
C TYR A 267 -13.12 3.30 -15.20
N GLU A 268 -14.26 2.87 -14.68
CA GLU A 268 -14.61 1.44 -14.64
C GLU A 268 -14.72 0.83 -16.05
N LYS A 269 -15.24 1.59 -17.02
CA LYS A 269 -15.47 1.11 -18.39
C LYS A 269 -14.39 1.60 -19.36
N ILE A 270 -13.85 0.65 -20.14
CA ILE A 270 -12.82 0.91 -21.15
C ILE A 270 -13.33 1.86 -22.24
N GLU A 271 -14.60 1.77 -22.62
CA GLU A 271 -15.19 2.64 -23.64
C GLU A 271 -15.25 4.11 -23.19
N GLU A 272 -15.59 4.34 -21.91
CA GLU A 272 -15.63 5.69 -21.32
C GLU A 272 -14.21 6.25 -21.22
N MET A 273 -13.26 5.44 -20.75
CA MET A 273 -11.84 5.78 -20.72
C MET A 273 -11.32 6.19 -22.11
N ASN A 274 -11.60 5.38 -23.14
CA ASN A 274 -11.17 5.65 -24.51
C ASN A 274 -11.82 6.91 -25.07
N GLY A 275 -13.11 7.14 -24.82
CA GLY A 275 -13.79 8.37 -25.26
C GLY A 275 -13.17 9.63 -24.64
N VAL A 276 -12.80 9.57 -23.36
CA VAL A 276 -12.13 10.69 -22.67
C VAL A 276 -10.70 10.88 -23.17
N LEU A 277 -9.96 9.80 -23.43
CA LEU A 277 -8.63 9.86 -24.01
C LEU A 277 -8.67 10.51 -25.41
N GLU A 278 -9.55 10.06 -26.29
CA GLU A 278 -9.70 10.62 -27.65
C GLU A 278 -10.06 12.11 -27.61
N ALA A 279 -11.02 12.51 -26.76
CA ALA A 279 -11.36 13.91 -26.58
C ALA A 279 -10.16 14.72 -26.05
N GLY A 280 -9.39 14.17 -25.11
CA GLY A 280 -8.18 14.79 -24.57
C GLY A 280 -7.10 14.99 -25.63
N LEU A 281 -6.89 14.00 -26.50
CA LEU A 281 -5.95 14.06 -27.62
C LEU A 281 -6.36 15.10 -28.65
N MET A 282 -7.65 15.19 -28.99
CA MET A 282 -8.16 16.20 -29.93
C MET A 282 -7.96 17.63 -29.42
N VAL A 283 -8.11 17.86 -28.12
CA VAL A 283 -7.99 19.20 -27.53
C VAL A 283 -6.52 19.60 -27.32
N ARG A 284 -5.68 18.68 -26.84
CA ARG A 284 -4.30 18.99 -26.41
C ARG A 284 -3.25 18.71 -27.48
N GLY A 285 -3.56 17.88 -28.47
CA GLY A 285 -2.72 17.62 -29.64
C GLY A 285 -1.50 16.72 -29.39
N VAL A 286 -0.58 16.75 -30.35
CA VAL A 286 0.54 15.81 -30.48
C VAL A 286 1.55 15.88 -29.32
N SER A 287 1.82 17.07 -28.79
CA SER A 287 2.75 17.22 -27.66
C SER A 287 2.27 16.51 -26.40
N PHE A 288 0.97 16.57 -26.13
CA PHE A 288 0.33 15.85 -25.03
C PHE A 288 0.34 14.32 -25.28
N ALA A 289 0.11 13.90 -26.52
CA ALA A 289 0.17 12.49 -26.90
C ALA A 289 1.57 11.89 -26.65
N HIS A 290 2.65 12.60 -27.00
CA HIS A 290 4.01 12.17 -26.69
C HIS A 290 4.31 12.09 -25.19
N GLU A 291 3.85 13.08 -24.41
CA GLU A 291 4.01 13.07 -22.95
C GLU A 291 3.31 11.86 -22.33
N MET A 292 2.04 11.64 -22.67
CA MET A 292 1.26 10.48 -22.23
C MET A 292 1.91 9.16 -22.66
N LYS A 293 2.43 9.09 -23.89
CA LYS A 293 3.08 7.89 -24.43
C LYS A 293 4.34 7.53 -23.66
N ALA A 294 5.19 8.52 -23.35
CA ALA A 294 6.37 8.30 -22.54
C ALA A 294 6.02 7.78 -21.13
N LEU A 295 4.92 8.27 -20.55
CA LEU A 295 4.44 7.82 -19.24
C LEU A 295 3.89 6.40 -19.27
N THR A 296 3.13 6.03 -20.31
CA THR A 296 2.61 4.65 -20.44
C THR A 296 3.74 3.65 -20.70
N GLU A 297 4.72 3.99 -21.53
CA GLU A 297 5.92 3.16 -21.74
C GLU A 297 6.70 2.96 -20.43
N GLU A 298 6.92 4.05 -19.67
CA GLU A 298 7.61 3.98 -18.38
C GLU A 298 6.83 3.15 -17.34
N ALA A 299 5.49 3.22 -17.36
CA ALA A 299 4.64 2.41 -16.48
C ALA A 299 4.70 0.91 -16.86
N LEU A 300 4.59 0.59 -18.16
CA LEU A 300 4.66 -0.78 -18.66
C LEU A 300 6.03 -1.41 -18.37
N GLU A 301 7.12 -0.67 -18.58
CA GLU A 301 8.45 -1.11 -18.18
C GLU A 301 8.52 -1.36 -16.66
N GLY A 302 7.96 -0.44 -15.87
CA GLY A 302 7.87 -0.56 -14.41
C GLY A 302 7.17 -1.84 -13.97
N PHE A 303 6.04 -2.19 -14.57
CA PHE A 303 5.30 -3.42 -14.24
C PHE A 303 6.15 -4.69 -14.42
N THR A 304 7.00 -4.74 -15.44
CA THR A 304 7.88 -5.90 -15.67
C THR A 304 9.00 -6.05 -14.63
N GLN A 305 9.33 -4.97 -13.92
CA GLN A 305 10.41 -4.95 -12.92
C GLN A 305 9.92 -5.31 -11.51
N VAL A 306 8.61 -5.32 -11.27
CA VAL A 306 8.02 -5.63 -9.97
C VAL A 306 8.14 -7.13 -9.70
N ARG A 307 8.79 -7.50 -8.58
CA ARG A 307 8.81 -8.87 -8.07
C ARG A 307 7.51 -9.16 -7.31
N GLY A 308 6.41 -9.37 -8.05
CA GLY A 308 5.09 -9.64 -7.47
C GLY A 308 4.00 -9.77 -8.54
N GLU A 309 2.80 -10.15 -8.11
CA GLU A 309 1.61 -10.09 -8.97
C GLU A 309 1.21 -8.63 -9.14
N VAL A 310 1.42 -8.09 -10.34
CA VAL A 310 0.84 -6.81 -10.75
C VAL A 310 -0.59 -7.08 -11.19
N ASP A 311 -1.52 -6.19 -10.84
CA ASP A 311 -2.91 -6.27 -11.28
C ASP A 311 -2.99 -6.33 -12.82
N SER A 312 -3.43 -7.48 -13.33
CA SER A 312 -3.53 -7.73 -14.76
C SER A 312 -4.51 -6.79 -15.46
N GLU A 313 -5.56 -6.36 -14.75
CA GLU A 313 -6.54 -5.42 -15.31
C GLU A 313 -5.92 -4.03 -15.50
N LEU A 314 -5.10 -3.59 -14.54
CA LEU A 314 -4.37 -2.33 -14.65
C LEU A 314 -3.37 -2.36 -15.81
N VAL A 315 -2.62 -3.46 -15.95
CA VAL A 315 -1.67 -3.63 -17.06
C VAL A 315 -2.40 -3.55 -18.40
N GLU A 316 -3.50 -4.29 -18.57
CA GLU A 316 -4.31 -4.26 -19.79
C GLU A 316 -4.82 -2.85 -20.13
N ARG A 317 -5.30 -2.11 -19.12
CA ARG A 317 -5.77 -0.73 -19.31
C ARG A 317 -4.66 0.20 -19.79
N VAL A 318 -3.47 0.09 -19.20
CA VAL A 318 -2.31 0.90 -19.63
C VAL A 318 -1.87 0.52 -21.04
N GLU A 319 -1.86 -0.77 -21.39
CA GLU A 319 -1.55 -1.22 -22.76
C GLU A 319 -2.54 -0.69 -23.81
N ILE A 320 -3.83 -0.64 -23.47
CA ILE A 320 -4.86 -0.07 -24.36
C ILE A 320 -4.60 1.42 -24.61
N VAL A 321 -4.33 2.19 -23.55
CA VAL A 321 -4.01 3.61 -23.67
C VAL A 321 -2.73 3.82 -24.46
N ASP A 322 -1.68 3.04 -24.16
CA ASP A 322 -0.38 3.08 -24.84
C ASP A 322 -0.49 2.84 -26.35
N LYS A 323 -1.30 1.86 -26.74
CA LYS A 323 -1.60 1.54 -28.14
C LYS A 323 -2.37 2.67 -28.81
N LYS A 324 -3.39 3.23 -28.15
CA LYS A 324 -4.20 4.34 -28.69
C LYS A 324 -3.37 5.60 -28.92
N LEU A 325 -2.44 5.89 -28.02
CA LEU A 325 -1.50 6.99 -28.16
C LEU A 325 -0.59 6.77 -29.37
N GLN A 326 -0.08 5.55 -29.57
CA GLN A 326 0.71 5.22 -30.75
C GLN A 326 -0.09 5.39 -32.05
N GLU A 327 -1.32 4.87 -32.12
CA GLU A 327 -2.20 5.02 -33.28
C GLU A 327 -2.43 6.50 -33.65
N TYR A 328 -2.62 7.35 -32.62
CA TYR A 328 -2.79 8.79 -32.80
C TYR A 328 -1.52 9.46 -33.33
N LEU A 329 -0.35 9.11 -32.78
CA LEU A 329 0.94 9.66 -33.21
C LEU A 329 1.27 9.25 -34.66
N ASP A 330 1.11 7.97 -35.01
CA ASP A 330 1.34 7.46 -36.37
C ASP A 330 0.46 8.17 -37.41
N THR A 331 -0.79 8.45 -37.05
CA THR A 331 -1.74 9.17 -37.92
C THR A 331 -1.36 10.63 -38.12
N ASN A 332 -0.79 11.29 -37.10
CA ASN A 332 -0.41 12.69 -37.19
C ASN A 332 0.99 12.89 -37.80
N ASP A 333 1.88 11.92 -37.69
CA ASP A 333 3.21 11.93 -38.32
C ASP A 333 3.13 11.73 -39.84
N THR A 334 2.09 11.04 -40.33
CA THR A 334 1.83 10.89 -41.78
C THR A 334 1.19 12.12 -42.44
N LEU A 335 0.77 13.12 -41.64
CA LEU A 335 0.13 14.35 -42.11
C LEU A 335 1.07 15.58 -42.10
N GLN A 336 2.32 15.43 -41.65
CA GLN A 336 3.37 16.46 -41.71
C GLN A 336 4.29 16.30 -42.92
#